data_AF-A0A1S4BW76-F1
#
_entry.id   AF-A0A1S4BW76-F1
#
_cell.length_a   1.000
_cell.length_b   1.000
_cell.length_c   1.000
_cell.angle_alpha   90.00
_cell.angle_beta   90.00
_cell.angle_gamma   90.00
#
_symmetry.space_group_name_H-M   'P 1'
#
loop_
_entity.id
_entity.type
_entity.pdbx_description
1 polymer ?
#
loop_
_entity_poly.entity_id
_entity_poly.type
_entity_poly.pdbx_seq_one_letter_code
_entity_poly.pdbx_strand_id
1 'polypeptide(L)'
;KLGIGGFSMGAATALYSATCFAQGKYGNGNPYPVNLRAVIGLSGWLPGSRNVRNKIEGSHEAARCAASLPILLYHGKCDEVVPYRYGERAYHVLSSAGFRNLQFKAYDGLGHYTVPKEMSEVCNWLTVRLGLEGSRR
;
A
#
# COMPACT_ATOMS: atom_id res chain seq x y z
N LYS A 1 -1.03 -12.58 -12.08
CA LYS A 1 -0.81 -11.23 -11.48
C LYS A 1 -0.50 -11.44 -10.01
N LEU A 2 0.45 -10.72 -9.42
CA LEU A 2 0.81 -10.86 -8.00
C LEU A 2 0.45 -9.58 -7.26
N GLY A 3 -0.29 -9.70 -6.17
CA GLY A 3 -0.58 -8.61 -5.25
C GLY A 3 -0.19 -9.02 -3.84
N ILE A 4 0.04 -8.04 -2.98
CA ILE A 4 0.29 -8.25 -1.54
C ILE A 4 -0.58 -7.32 -0.74
N GLY A 5 -1.19 -7.83 0.33
CA GLY A 5 -1.99 -7.01 1.21
C GLY A 5 -1.92 -7.51 2.63
N GLY A 6 -2.37 -6.69 3.57
CA GLY A 6 -2.52 -7.12 4.94
C GLY A 6 -3.24 -6.12 5.81
N PHE A 7 -3.44 -6.53 7.05
CA PHE A 7 -4.05 -5.76 8.13
C PHE A 7 -3.00 -5.52 9.22
N SER A 8 -2.98 -4.33 9.83
CA SER A 8 -2.06 -4.00 10.94
C SER A 8 -0.58 -4.22 10.56
N MET A 9 0.15 -5.08 11.28
CA MET A 9 1.53 -5.44 10.93
C MET A 9 1.65 -6.07 9.52
N GLY A 10 0.63 -6.78 9.06
CA GLY A 10 0.55 -7.28 7.69
C GLY A 10 0.46 -6.15 6.67
N ALA A 11 -0.31 -5.10 6.96
CA ALA A 11 -0.37 -3.88 6.14
C ALA A 11 1.01 -3.21 6.09
N ALA A 12 1.69 -3.10 7.23
CA ALA A 12 3.03 -2.54 7.30
C ALA A 12 4.04 -3.31 6.44
N THR A 13 3.95 -4.64 6.46
CA THR A 13 4.78 -5.51 5.61
C THR A 13 4.47 -5.35 4.12
N ALA A 14 3.18 -5.22 3.76
CA ALA A 14 2.74 -4.99 2.39
C ALA A 14 3.25 -3.64 1.86
N LEU A 15 3.18 -2.58 2.66
CA LEU A 15 3.69 -1.26 2.28
C LEU A 15 5.22 -1.19 2.22
N TYR A 16 5.91 -1.85 3.14
CA TYR A 16 7.36 -1.99 3.03
C TYR A 16 7.74 -2.72 1.73
N SER A 17 7.04 -3.80 1.41
CA SER A 17 7.20 -4.54 0.14
C SER A 17 6.96 -3.66 -1.08
N ALA A 18 5.99 -2.74 -1.04
CA ALA A 18 5.77 -1.76 -2.10
C ALA A 18 7.00 -0.87 -2.32
N THR A 19 7.62 -0.39 -1.24
CA THR A 19 8.83 0.45 -1.34
C THR A 19 10.05 -0.34 -1.82
N CYS A 20 10.20 -1.60 -1.40
CA CYS A 20 11.26 -2.48 -1.89
C CYS A 20 11.10 -2.82 -3.37
N PHE A 21 9.88 -3.14 -3.79
CA PHE A 21 9.56 -3.37 -5.20
C PHE A 21 9.84 -2.13 -6.05
N ALA A 22 9.38 -0.96 -5.60
CA ALA A 22 9.65 0.29 -6.29
C ALA A 22 11.16 0.59 -6.37
N GLN A 23 11.91 0.36 -5.30
CA GLN A 23 13.37 0.52 -5.29
C GLN A 23 14.11 -0.57 -6.10
N GLY A 24 13.46 -1.70 -6.38
CA GLY A 24 14.06 -2.90 -6.99
C GLY A 24 14.90 -3.76 -6.04
N LYS A 25 14.95 -3.45 -4.74
CA LYS A 25 15.77 -4.15 -3.74
C LYS A 25 15.22 -4.04 -2.32
N TYR A 26 15.61 -4.99 -1.48
CA TYR A 26 15.40 -4.97 -0.04
C TYR A 26 16.36 -3.98 0.65
N GLY A 27 16.10 -3.70 1.93
CA GLY A 27 16.96 -2.85 2.75
C GLY A 27 18.39 -3.37 2.94
N ASN A 28 18.61 -4.69 2.81
CA ASN A 28 19.94 -5.31 2.87
C ASN A 28 20.69 -5.29 1.52
N GLY A 29 20.11 -4.67 0.48
CA GLY A 29 20.73 -4.56 -0.84
C GLY A 29 20.38 -5.69 -1.81
N ASN A 30 19.81 -6.81 -1.35
CA ASN A 30 19.44 -7.91 -2.23
C ASN A 30 18.31 -7.50 -3.19
N PRO A 31 18.31 -7.97 -4.45
CA PRO A 31 17.25 -7.67 -5.41
C PRO A 31 15.87 -8.10 -4.89
N TYR A 32 14.83 -7.32 -5.20
CA TYR A 32 13.45 -7.69 -4.92
C TYR A 32 12.91 -8.49 -6.12
N PRO A 33 12.68 -9.81 -6.02
CA PRO A 33 12.63 -10.69 -7.19
C PRO A 33 11.24 -10.74 -7.87
N VAL A 34 10.22 -10.14 -7.26
CA VAL A 34 8.83 -10.28 -7.73
C VAL A 34 8.24 -8.97 -8.23
N ASN A 35 7.39 -9.07 -9.25
CA ASN A 35 6.69 -7.94 -9.84
C ASN A 35 5.30 -7.76 -9.23
N LEU A 36 5.15 -6.76 -8.36
CA LEU A 36 3.87 -6.44 -7.73
C LEU A 36 2.94 -5.68 -8.69
N ARG A 37 1.65 -6.01 -8.64
CA ARG A 37 0.58 -5.41 -9.46
C ARG A 37 -0.47 -4.67 -8.64
N ALA A 38 -0.52 -4.91 -7.34
CA ALA A 38 -1.41 -4.24 -6.40
C ALA A 38 -0.87 -4.40 -4.97
N VAL A 39 -1.01 -3.34 -4.16
CA VAL A 39 -0.71 -3.37 -2.73
C VAL A 39 -1.91 -2.87 -1.92
N ILE A 40 -2.24 -3.55 -0.83
CA ILE A 40 -3.31 -3.13 0.09
C ILE A 40 -2.77 -3.03 1.52
N GLY A 41 -3.04 -1.92 2.20
CA GLY A 41 -2.80 -1.77 3.63
C GLY A 41 -4.09 -1.36 4.35
N LEU A 42 -4.56 -2.20 5.26
CA LEU A 42 -5.72 -1.91 6.12
C LEU A 42 -5.24 -1.69 7.56
N SER A 43 -5.66 -0.58 8.19
CA SER A 43 -5.33 -0.24 9.59
C SER A 43 -3.85 -0.38 9.93
N GLY A 44 -2.99 0.19 9.07
CA GLY A 44 -1.54 -0.05 9.08
C GLY A 44 -0.68 1.22 9.20
N TRP A 45 0.62 1.04 9.02
CA TRP A 45 1.59 2.13 8.96
C TRP A 45 2.67 1.83 7.93
N LEU A 46 3.51 2.81 7.58
CA LEU A 46 4.65 2.62 6.68
C LEU A 46 5.97 2.50 7.45
N PRO A 47 6.59 1.31 7.50
CA PRO A 47 7.93 1.14 8.07
C PRO A 47 8.99 1.90 7.26
N GLY A 48 10.01 2.41 7.93
CA GLY A 48 11.15 3.06 7.27
C GLY A 48 10.82 4.34 6.49
N SER A 49 9.69 4.99 6.82
CA SER A 49 9.14 6.16 6.13
C SER A 49 10.14 7.29 5.85
N ARG A 50 11.11 7.52 6.75
CA ARG A 50 12.14 8.57 6.61
C ARG A 50 13.01 8.44 5.35
N ASN A 51 13.21 7.21 4.85
CA ASN A 51 14.16 6.95 3.77
C ASN A 51 13.48 6.68 2.42
N VAL A 52 12.15 6.62 2.37
CA VAL A 52 11.42 6.21 1.15
C VAL A 52 11.69 7.16 0.00
N ARG A 53 11.62 8.48 0.25
CA ARG A 53 11.88 9.49 -0.78
C ARG A 53 13.27 9.34 -1.41
N ASN A 54 14.32 9.31 -0.59
CA ASN A 54 15.70 9.17 -1.06
C ASN A 54 15.91 7.87 -1.87
N LYS A 55 15.23 6.78 -1.49
CA LYS A 55 15.29 5.50 -2.19
C LYS A 55 14.66 5.55 -3.58
N ILE A 56 13.60 6.34 -3.76
CA ILE A 56 12.86 6.44 -5.02
C ILE A 56 13.46 7.51 -5.95
N GLU A 57 13.85 8.68 -5.43
CA GLU A 57 14.42 9.77 -6.23
C GLU A 57 15.79 9.42 -6.82
N GLY A 58 16.52 8.47 -6.23
CA GLY A 58 17.84 8.04 -6.70
C GLY A 58 17.86 7.21 -7.98
N SER A 59 16.71 6.86 -8.58
CA SER A 59 16.64 6.10 -9.84
C SER A 59 15.38 6.43 -10.63
N HIS A 60 15.54 6.68 -11.93
CA HIS A 60 14.42 6.92 -12.84
C HIS A 60 13.50 5.69 -12.96
N GLU A 61 14.07 4.49 -12.96
CA GLU A 61 13.32 3.23 -12.95
C GLU A 61 12.51 3.11 -11.67
N ALA A 62 13.09 3.44 -10.52
CA ALA A 62 12.40 3.39 -9.24
C ALA A 62 11.24 4.39 -9.18
N ALA A 63 11.45 5.62 -9.65
CA ALA A 63 10.41 6.63 -9.76
C ALA A 63 9.26 6.21 -10.69
N ARG A 64 9.58 5.60 -11.85
CA ARG A 64 8.57 5.05 -12.76
C ARG A 64 7.78 3.91 -12.12
N CYS A 65 8.48 3.00 -11.43
CA CYS A 65 7.89 1.87 -10.73
C CYS A 65 6.90 2.36 -9.65
N ALA A 66 7.36 3.24 -8.75
CA ALA A 66 6.56 3.86 -7.70
C ALA A 66 5.32 4.56 -8.27
N ALA A 67 5.48 5.38 -9.32
CA ALA A 67 4.38 6.10 -9.94
C ALA A 67 3.29 5.18 -10.51
N SER A 68 3.65 4.00 -10.98
CA SER A 68 2.74 3.06 -11.64
C SER A 68 2.05 2.08 -10.69
N LEU A 69 2.66 1.77 -9.54
CA LEU A 69 2.16 0.74 -8.62
C LEU A 69 0.85 1.18 -7.95
N PRO A 70 -0.27 0.46 -8.13
CA PRO A 70 -1.52 0.73 -7.42
C PRO A 70 -1.40 0.34 -5.94
N ILE A 71 -1.72 1.28 -5.05
CA ILE A 71 -1.71 1.07 -3.60
C ILE A 71 -3.02 1.58 -2.98
N LEU A 72 -3.69 0.73 -2.23
CA LEU A 72 -4.89 1.04 -1.46
C LEU A 72 -4.56 1.09 0.03
N LEU A 73 -5.01 2.13 0.73
CA LEU A 73 -4.78 2.36 2.15
C LEU A 73 -6.08 2.73 2.85
N TYR A 74 -6.61 1.85 3.70
CA TYR A 74 -7.81 2.14 4.49
C TYR A 74 -7.47 2.16 5.98
N HIS A 75 -8.13 3.03 6.73
CA HIS A 75 -7.89 3.15 8.17
C HIS A 75 -9.13 3.65 8.91
N GLY A 76 -9.41 3.08 10.07
CA GLY A 76 -10.44 3.58 10.98
C GLY A 76 -9.99 4.82 11.76
N LYS A 77 -10.83 5.84 11.89
CA LYS A 77 -10.50 7.05 12.68
C LYS A 77 -10.51 6.80 14.19
N CYS A 78 -11.19 5.75 14.64
CA CYS A 78 -11.28 5.35 16.03
C CYS A 78 -10.35 4.19 16.36
N ASP A 79 -9.39 3.85 15.48
CA ASP A 79 -8.41 2.79 15.70
C ASP A 79 -7.53 3.09 16.91
N GLU A 80 -7.72 2.28 17.94
CA GLU A 80 -7.11 2.37 19.26
C GLU A 80 -5.77 1.62 19.37
N VAL A 81 -5.45 0.77 18.38
CA VAL A 81 -4.22 -0.05 18.38
C VAL A 81 -3.16 0.57 17.46
N VAL A 82 -3.56 0.94 16.24
CA VAL A 82 -2.72 1.65 15.27
C VAL A 82 -3.38 3.00 15.01
N PRO A 83 -2.93 4.09 15.69
CA PRO A 83 -3.55 5.40 15.55
C PRO A 83 -3.70 5.84 14.09
N TYR A 84 -4.89 6.31 13.72
CA TYR A 84 -5.24 6.78 12.35
C TYR A 84 -4.16 7.64 11.68
N ARG A 85 -3.52 8.54 12.44
CA ARG A 85 -2.43 9.40 11.98
C ARG A 85 -1.26 8.64 11.33
N TYR A 86 -1.07 7.35 11.63
CA TYR A 86 -0.04 6.52 11.01
C TYR A 86 -0.41 6.08 9.60
N GLY A 87 -1.69 5.77 9.34
CA GLY A 87 -2.20 5.53 7.99
C GLY A 87 -2.14 6.81 7.14
N GLU A 88 -2.56 7.94 7.69
CA GLU A 88 -2.51 9.24 7.03
C GLU A 88 -1.05 9.65 6.70
N ARG A 89 -0.14 9.48 7.66
CA ARG A 89 1.29 9.71 7.42
C ARG A 89 1.87 8.78 6.36
N ALA A 90 1.47 7.51 6.33
CA ALA A 90 1.90 6.56 5.31
C ALA A 90 1.50 7.05 3.90
N TYR A 91 0.24 7.49 3.74
CA TYR A 91 -0.25 8.08 2.50
C TYR A 91 0.58 9.30 2.07
N HIS A 92 0.82 10.26 2.96
CA HIS A 92 1.61 11.46 2.64
C HIS A 92 3.07 11.16 2.29
N VAL A 93 3.71 10.22 2.99
CA VAL A 93 5.09 9.84 2.70
C VAL A 93 5.18 9.13 1.34
N LEU A 94 4.26 8.21 1.03
CA LEU A 94 4.24 7.55 -0.28
C LEU A 94 3.97 8.57 -1.40
N SER A 95 3.00 9.47 -1.20
CA SER A 95 2.66 10.50 -2.18
C SER A 95 3.86 11.42 -2.45
N SER A 96 4.51 11.92 -1.40
CA SER A 96 5.70 12.78 -1.54
C SER A 96 6.93 12.06 -2.10
N ALA A 97 7.00 10.73 -1.98
CA ALA A 97 8.04 9.91 -2.61
C ALA A 97 7.74 9.53 -4.07
N GLY A 98 6.64 10.02 -4.66
CA GLY A 98 6.32 9.82 -6.08
C GLY A 98 5.43 8.63 -6.40
N PHE A 99 4.84 7.98 -5.39
CA PHE A 99 3.74 7.02 -5.63
C PHE A 99 2.49 7.80 -6.03
N ARG A 100 2.08 7.65 -7.30
CA ARG A 100 0.99 8.45 -7.87
C ARG A 100 -0.35 7.71 -7.96
N ASN A 101 -0.33 6.39 -7.92
CA ASN A 101 -1.53 5.55 -7.93
C ASN A 101 -1.91 5.11 -6.50
N LEU A 102 -2.17 6.10 -5.64
CA LEU A 102 -2.54 5.91 -4.24
C LEU A 102 -4.01 6.22 -4.02
N GLN A 103 -4.69 5.37 -3.26
CA GLN A 103 -6.03 5.65 -2.73
C GLN A 103 -6.00 5.51 -1.21
N PHE A 104 -6.41 6.56 -0.50
CA PHE A 104 -6.58 6.53 0.95
C PHE A 104 -8.04 6.75 1.31
N LYS A 105 -8.57 5.97 2.26
CA LYS A 105 -9.92 6.18 2.80
C LYS A 105 -9.94 6.02 4.31
N ALA A 106 -10.55 6.99 4.97
CA ALA A 106 -10.83 6.96 6.40
C ALA A 106 -12.25 6.42 6.65
N TYR A 107 -12.41 5.62 7.70
CA TYR A 107 -13.72 5.14 8.17
C TYR A 107 -14.03 5.75 9.54
N ASP A 108 -15.08 6.58 9.61
CA ASP A 108 -15.56 7.14 10.88
C ASP A 108 -16.12 6.03 11.78
N GLY A 109 -15.78 6.06 13.07
CA GLY A 109 -16.25 5.08 14.05
C GLY A 109 -15.59 3.69 13.98
N LEU A 110 -14.77 3.42 12.96
CA LEU A 110 -14.08 2.14 12.83
C LEU A 110 -12.85 2.09 13.75
N GLY A 111 -12.76 1.03 14.57
CA GLY A 111 -11.62 0.70 15.44
C GLY A 111 -10.61 -0.21 14.75
N HIS A 112 -9.84 -0.98 15.52
CA HIS A 112 -8.83 -1.91 14.96
C HIS A 112 -9.40 -3.25 14.46
N TYR A 113 -10.30 -3.19 13.48
CA TYR A 113 -10.87 -4.36 12.81
C TYR A 113 -11.38 -3.98 11.42
N THR A 114 -11.88 -4.95 10.66
CA THR A 114 -12.46 -4.72 9.33
C THR A 114 -13.98 -4.80 9.35
N VAL A 115 -14.62 -4.16 8.38
CA VAL A 115 -16.09 -4.20 8.21
C VAL A 115 -16.50 -4.64 6.80
N PRO A 116 -17.70 -5.23 6.60
CA PRO A 116 -18.14 -5.69 5.28
C PRO A 116 -18.10 -4.61 4.20
N LYS A 117 -18.43 -3.36 4.55
CA LYS A 117 -18.35 -2.22 3.62
C LYS A 117 -16.92 -1.99 3.13
N GLU A 118 -15.96 -2.00 4.04
CA GLU A 118 -14.54 -1.86 3.72
C GLU A 118 -14.08 -2.98 2.78
N MET A 119 -14.42 -4.24 3.11
CA MET A 119 -14.03 -5.39 2.31
C MET A 119 -14.69 -5.43 0.94
N SER A 120 -15.95 -5.00 0.83
CA SER A 120 -16.64 -4.86 -0.47
C SER A 120 -15.91 -3.88 -1.39
N GLU A 121 -15.44 -2.76 -0.85
CA GLU A 121 -14.67 -1.78 -1.61
C GLU A 121 -13.28 -2.28 -1.99
N VAL A 122 -12.61 -3.04 -1.11
CA VAL A 122 -11.34 -3.72 -1.42
C VAL A 122 -11.54 -4.71 -2.58
N CYS A 123 -12.61 -5.53 -2.53
CA CYS A 123 -12.95 -6.46 -3.60
C CYS A 123 -13.19 -5.73 -4.92
N ASN A 124 -13.99 -4.67 -4.92
CA ASN A 124 -14.24 -3.87 -6.11
C ASN A 124 -12.94 -3.26 -6.67
N TRP A 125 -12.11 -2.69 -5.79
CA TRP A 125 -10.82 -2.12 -6.17
C TRP A 125 -9.90 -3.16 -6.81
N LEU A 126 -9.81 -4.37 -6.23
CA LEU A 126 -9.03 -5.47 -6.81
C LEU A 126 -9.58 -5.91 -8.16
N THR A 127 -10.90 -6.06 -8.29
CA THR A 127 -11.55 -6.45 -9.55
C THR A 127 -11.21 -5.50 -10.69
N VAL A 128 -11.32 -4.20 -10.44
CA VAL A 128 -10.98 -3.16 -11.42
C VAL A 128 -9.47 -3.13 -11.71
N ARG A 129 -8.62 -3.11 -10.67
CA ARG A 129 -7.16 -2.95 -10.85
C ARG A 129 -6.49 -4.15 -11.48
N LEU A 130 -7.01 -5.35 -11.22
CA LEU A 130 -6.46 -6.59 -11.75
C LEU A 130 -7.24 -7.11 -12.96
N GLY A 131 -8.31 -6.44 -13.40
CA GLY A 131 -9.14 -6.84 -14.53
C GLY A 131 -9.69 -8.25 -14.33
N LEU A 132 -10.35 -8.49 -13.19
CA LEU A 132 -10.87 -9.81 -12.79
C LEU A 132 -12.31 -10.06 -13.28
N GLU A 133 -12.89 -9.13 -14.03
CA GLU A 133 -14.26 -9.23 -14.56
C GLU A 133 -14.43 -10.35 -15.60
N GLY A 134 -13.36 -11.02 -16.02
CA GLY A 134 -13.36 -12.08 -17.03
C GLY A 134 -12.86 -13.45 -16.53
N SER A 135 -13.79 -14.26 -16.00
CA SER A 135 -13.87 -15.72 -16.25
C SER A 135 -15.21 -16.30 -15.76
N ARG A 136 -16.33 -15.62 -16.04
CA ARG A 136 -17.63 -16.30 -16.06
C ARG A 136 -17.76 -16.95 -17.45
N ARG A 137 -17.19 -18.15 -17.59
CA ARG A 137 -17.60 -19.09 -18.64
C ARG A 137 -18.83 -19.85 -18.14
#